data_AF-A0A0F9LMD3-F1
#
_entry.id   AF-A0A0F9LMD3-F1
#
_cell.length_a   1.000
_cell.length_b   1.000
_cell.length_c   1.000
_cell.angle_alpha   90.00
_cell.angle_beta   90.00
_cell.angle_gamma   90.00
#
_symmetry.space_group_name_H-M   'P 1'
#
loop_
_entity.id
_entity.type
_entity.pdbx_description
1 polymer ?
#
loop_
_entity_poly.entity_id
_entity_poly.type
_entity_poly.pdbx_seq_one_letter_code
_entity_poly.pdbx_strand_id
1 'polypeptide(L)'
;MKTAIKELSKIYDDLYEQGQKVIDTFNPCEVNNGKCASKDGNFCCSGCGYLGDAGCMTKSLGCKLWLCWNRRSAHKECGEQLDKINSLARTLGFRHGRLPKERTLEELKRQMRVGSIRKNIDRYRSECVRGS
;
A
#
# COMPACT_ATOMS: atom_id res chain seq x y z
N MET A 1 20.84 12.51 -2.49
CA MET A 1 19.35 12.52 -2.38
C MET A 1 18.68 11.76 -3.53
N LYS A 2 18.99 12.04 -4.81
CA LYS A 2 18.37 11.36 -5.98
C LYS A 2 18.42 9.82 -5.91
N THR A 3 19.55 9.23 -5.50
CA THR A 3 19.72 7.76 -5.43
C THR A 3 18.79 7.10 -4.40
N ALA A 4 18.67 7.68 -3.19
CA ALA A 4 17.83 7.14 -2.13
C ALA A 4 16.33 7.22 -2.46
N ILE A 5 15.90 8.28 -3.16
CA ILE A 5 14.52 8.39 -3.63
C ILE A 5 14.23 7.39 -4.77
N LYS A 6 15.19 7.18 -5.68
CA LYS A 6 15.06 6.16 -6.74
C LYS A 6 14.93 4.76 -6.13
N GLU A 7 15.64 4.50 -5.05
CA GLU A 7 15.55 3.25 -4.30
C GLU A 7 14.21 3.09 -3.59
N LEU A 8 13.74 4.12 -2.86
CA LEU A 8 12.39 4.12 -2.27
C LEU A 8 11.29 3.92 -3.33
N SER A 9 11.48 4.48 -4.52
CA SER A 9 10.56 4.32 -5.65
C SER A 9 10.44 2.85 -6.07
N LYS A 10 11.55 2.11 -6.10
CA LYS A 10 11.53 0.67 -6.39
C LYS A 10 10.87 -0.13 -5.27
N ILE A 11 11.27 0.14 -4.03
CA ILE A 11 10.69 -0.54 -2.86
C ILE A 11 9.18 -0.30 -2.77
N TYR A 12 8.71 0.89 -3.13
CA TYR A 12 7.28 1.19 -3.21
C TYR A 12 6.57 0.28 -4.21
N ASP A 13 7.13 0.09 -5.41
CA ASP A 13 6.55 -0.80 -6.43
C ASP A 13 6.55 -2.25 -5.94
N ASP A 14 7.65 -2.71 -5.35
CA ASP A 14 7.76 -4.07 -4.83
C ASP A 14 6.72 -4.35 -3.74
N LEU A 15 6.52 -3.41 -2.80
CA LEU A 15 5.49 -3.52 -1.76
C LEU A 15 4.08 -3.47 -2.33
N TYR A 16 3.87 -2.65 -3.37
CA TYR A 16 2.58 -2.58 -4.07
C TYR A 16 2.26 -3.92 -4.75
N GLU A 17 3.23 -4.51 -5.44
CA GLU A 17 3.08 -5.80 -6.09
C GLU A 17 2.88 -6.94 -5.10
N GLN A 18 3.58 -6.94 -3.96
CA GLN A 18 3.33 -7.89 -2.88
C GLN A 18 1.89 -7.78 -2.37
N GLY A 19 1.42 -6.56 -2.11
CA GLY A 19 0.03 -6.33 -1.71
C GLY A 19 -0.97 -6.81 -2.78
N GLN A 20 -0.67 -6.58 -4.06
CA GLN A 20 -1.48 -7.05 -5.18
C GLN A 20 -1.57 -8.58 -5.20
N LYS A 21 -0.45 -9.29 -5.05
CA LYS A 21 -0.43 -10.76 -5.00
C LYS A 21 -1.30 -11.31 -3.86
N VAL A 22 -1.25 -10.70 -2.68
CA VAL A 22 -2.11 -11.08 -1.55
C VAL A 22 -3.58 -10.86 -1.90
N ILE A 23 -3.94 -9.69 -2.43
CA ILE A 23 -5.33 -9.41 -2.85
C ILE A 23 -5.81 -10.40 -3.91
N ASP A 24 -4.98 -10.73 -4.91
CA ASP A 24 -5.33 -11.67 -5.98
C ASP A 24 -5.52 -13.10 -5.46
N THR A 25 -4.69 -13.51 -4.49
CA THR A 25 -4.74 -14.86 -3.89
C THR A 25 -6.03 -15.07 -3.10
N PHE A 26 -6.42 -14.10 -2.28
CA PHE A 26 -7.57 -14.24 -1.39
C PHE A 26 -8.88 -13.71 -2.00
N ASN A 27 -8.78 -12.89 -3.05
CA ASN A 27 -9.89 -12.13 -3.66
C ASN A 27 -10.91 -11.59 -2.62
N PRO A 28 -10.45 -10.83 -1.59
CA PRO A 28 -11.26 -10.54 -0.40
C PRO A 28 -12.48 -9.66 -0.68
N CYS A 29 -12.48 -8.97 -1.82
CA CYS A 29 -13.56 -8.10 -2.25
C CYS A 29 -14.51 -8.79 -3.25
N GLU A 30 -14.23 -10.06 -3.60
CA GLU A 30 -14.99 -10.89 -4.55
C GLU A 30 -15.24 -10.16 -5.87
N VAL A 31 -14.20 -9.49 -6.35
CA VAL A 31 -14.32 -8.49 -7.41
C VAL A 31 -14.43 -9.17 -8.76
N ASN A 32 -15.66 -9.34 -9.25
CA ASN A 32 -15.91 -9.58 -10.66
C ASN A 32 -16.02 -8.21 -11.37
N ASN A 33 -15.15 -7.95 -12.36
CA ASN A 33 -15.13 -6.70 -13.14
C ASN A 33 -14.94 -5.41 -12.33
N GLY A 34 -14.00 -5.43 -11.39
CA GLY A 34 -13.51 -4.20 -10.78
C GLY A 34 -14.47 -3.54 -9.79
N LYS A 35 -15.56 -4.16 -9.33
CA LYS A 35 -16.46 -3.66 -8.27
C LYS A 35 -16.34 -4.45 -6.96
N CYS A 36 -16.28 -3.74 -5.83
CA CYS A 36 -16.33 -4.35 -4.49
C CYS A 36 -17.77 -4.77 -4.17
N ALA A 37 -17.98 -6.02 -3.77
CA ALA A 37 -19.30 -6.52 -3.36
C ALA A 37 -19.69 -6.01 -1.96
N SER A 38 -19.85 -4.70 -1.76
CA SER A 38 -20.51 -4.20 -0.54
C SER A 38 -22.04 -4.34 -0.68
N LYS A 39 -22.76 -4.41 0.46
CA LYS A 39 -24.23 -4.56 0.49
C LYS A 39 -24.97 -3.48 -0.30
N ASP A 40 -24.36 -2.30 -0.45
CA ASP A 40 -24.94 -1.15 -1.14
C ASP A 40 -24.40 -0.98 -2.57
N GLY A 41 -23.60 -1.94 -3.07
CA GLY A 41 -22.95 -1.87 -4.38
C GLY A 41 -21.85 -0.80 -4.49
N ASN A 42 -21.55 -0.10 -3.40
CA ASN A 42 -20.56 0.97 -3.33
C ASN A 42 -19.13 0.42 -3.16
N PHE A 43 -18.18 1.11 -3.78
CA PHE A 43 -16.76 0.86 -3.57
C PHE A 43 -16.33 1.15 -2.13
N CYS A 44 -15.40 0.35 -1.59
CA CYS A 44 -14.76 0.63 -0.29
C CYS A 44 -13.98 1.96 -0.28
N CYS A 45 -13.67 2.50 -1.46
CA CYS A 45 -13.07 3.81 -1.68
C CYS A 45 -14.09 4.87 -2.14
N SER A 46 -15.40 4.68 -1.92
CA SER A 46 -16.41 5.71 -2.20
C SER A 46 -16.02 7.04 -1.55
N GLY A 47 -16.16 8.14 -2.30
CA GLY A 47 -15.69 9.48 -1.92
C GLY A 47 -14.18 9.72 -2.10
N CYS A 48 -13.39 8.74 -2.57
CA CYS A 48 -12.00 8.98 -2.94
C CYS A 48 -11.93 9.78 -4.24
N GLY A 49 -11.20 10.90 -4.26
CA GLY A 49 -10.98 11.70 -5.48
C GLY A 49 -10.21 10.99 -6.61
N TYR A 50 -9.73 9.77 -6.38
CA TYR A 50 -9.08 8.93 -7.39
C TYR A 50 -9.93 7.72 -7.81
N LEU A 51 -11.17 7.60 -7.32
CA LEU A 51 -12.13 6.62 -7.83
C LEU A 51 -12.82 7.22 -9.06
N GLY A 52 -12.68 6.55 -10.22
CA GLY A 52 -13.43 6.87 -11.44
C GLY A 52 -14.40 5.75 -11.81
N ASP A 53 -15.08 5.90 -12.95
CA ASP A 53 -16.15 5.00 -13.38
C ASP A 53 -15.68 3.55 -13.61
N ALA A 54 -14.41 3.39 -14.03
CA ALA A 54 -13.76 2.09 -14.22
C ALA A 54 -13.02 1.58 -12.97
N GLY A 55 -13.16 2.26 -11.82
CA GLY A 55 -12.48 1.91 -10.57
C GLY A 55 -11.34 2.87 -10.20
N CYS A 56 -10.37 2.38 -9.43
CA CYS A 56 -9.27 3.21 -8.93
C CYS A 56 -8.34 3.66 -10.06
N MET A 57 -8.21 4.96 -10.27
CA MET A 57 -7.37 5.56 -11.32
C MET A 57 -5.91 5.78 -10.88
N THR A 58 -5.56 5.44 -9.64
CA THR A 58 -4.22 5.68 -9.09
C THR A 58 -3.61 4.44 -8.45
N LYS A 59 -2.28 4.31 -8.57
CA LYS A 59 -1.48 3.35 -7.80
C LYS A 59 -1.12 3.98 -6.46
N SER A 60 -1.98 3.74 -5.46
CA SER A 60 -1.72 4.12 -4.07
C SER A 60 -1.44 2.89 -3.23
N LEU A 61 -0.24 2.80 -2.66
CA LEU A 61 0.17 1.75 -1.73
C LEU A 61 -0.74 1.70 -0.50
N GLY A 62 -1.13 2.87 0.04
CA GLY A 62 -2.06 2.96 1.16
C GLY A 62 -3.41 2.33 0.84
N CYS A 63 -3.95 2.56 -0.36
CA CYS A 63 -5.18 1.88 -0.81
C CYS A 63 -4.97 0.37 -1.01
N LYS A 64 -3.80 -0.04 -1.49
CA LYS A 64 -3.50 -1.46 -1.78
C LYS A 64 -3.40 -2.31 -0.52
N LEU A 65 -2.83 -1.75 0.54
CA LEU A 65 -2.57 -2.45 1.81
C LEU A 65 -3.71 -2.32 2.83
N TRP A 66 -4.85 -1.74 2.43
CA TRP A 66 -5.99 -1.50 3.30
C TRP A 66 -7.19 -2.34 2.91
N LEU A 67 -7.86 -2.91 3.92
CA LEU A 67 -9.15 -3.58 3.79
C LEU A 67 -10.16 -2.91 4.71
N CYS A 68 -11.41 -2.81 4.26
CA CYS A 68 -12.50 -2.37 5.13
C CYS A 68 -12.75 -3.42 6.22
N TRP A 69 -13.32 -2.97 7.34
CA TRP A 69 -13.58 -3.82 8.51
C TRP A 69 -14.26 -5.14 8.14
N ASN A 70 -15.35 -5.08 7.38
CA ASN A 70 -16.13 -6.27 7.00
C ASN A 70 -15.28 -7.29 6.22
N ARG A 71 -14.49 -6.84 5.23
CA ARG A 71 -13.63 -7.75 4.44
C ARG A 71 -12.46 -8.26 5.25
N ARG A 72 -11.89 -7.43 6.14
CA ARG A 72 -10.85 -7.86 7.07
C ARG A 72 -11.36 -8.92 8.06
N SER A 73 -12.58 -8.78 8.57
CA SER A 73 -13.20 -9.77 9.46
C SER A 73 -13.49 -11.09 8.75
N ALA A 74 -13.93 -11.04 7.49
CA ALA A 74 -14.20 -12.23 6.68
C ALA A 74 -12.92 -12.93 6.17
N HIS A 75 -11.88 -12.16 5.84
CA HIS A 75 -10.61 -12.64 5.31
C HIS A 75 -9.46 -12.28 6.24
N LYS A 76 -9.45 -12.86 7.44
CA LYS A 76 -8.48 -12.54 8.49
C LYS A 76 -7.03 -12.70 8.02
N GLU A 77 -6.74 -13.84 7.39
CA GLU A 77 -5.39 -14.14 6.89
C GLU A 77 -4.92 -13.12 5.83
N CYS A 78 -5.80 -12.73 4.90
CA CYS A 78 -5.51 -11.68 3.93
C CYS A 78 -5.17 -10.36 4.65
N GLY A 79 -5.97 -9.98 5.66
CA GLY A 79 -5.72 -8.80 6.48
C GLY A 79 -4.37 -8.85 7.20
N GLU A 80 -4.02 -9.98 7.79
CA GLU A 80 -2.74 -10.19 8.49
C GLU A 80 -1.54 -10.11 7.55
N GLN A 81 -1.64 -10.68 6.35
CA GLN A 81 -0.57 -10.59 5.35
C GLN A 81 -0.38 -9.14 4.86
N LEU A 82 -1.48 -8.42 4.59
CA LEU A 82 -1.40 -7.00 4.23
C LEU A 82 -0.85 -6.14 5.36
N ASP A 83 -1.16 -6.46 6.63
CA ASP A 83 -0.62 -5.75 7.80
C ASP A 83 0.89 -5.94 7.94
N LYS A 84 1.43 -7.12 7.63
CA LYS A 84 2.88 -7.35 7.59
C LYS A 84 3.56 -6.45 6.56
N ILE A 85 3.02 -6.39 5.35
CA ILE A 85 3.54 -5.53 4.27
C ILE A 85 3.41 -4.05 4.67
N ASN A 86 2.29 -3.68 5.29
CA ASN A 86 2.03 -2.33 5.76
C ASN A 86 3.01 -1.91 6.86
N SER A 87 3.38 -2.81 7.76
CA SER A 87 4.39 -2.55 8.80
C SER A 87 5.74 -2.19 8.16
N LEU A 88 6.17 -2.95 7.14
CA LEU A 88 7.39 -2.67 6.39
C LEU A 88 7.31 -1.31 5.66
N ALA A 89 6.18 -0.99 5.04
CA ALA A 89 5.95 0.30 4.41
C ALA A 89 6.09 1.47 5.41
N ARG A 90 5.60 1.29 6.64
CA ARG A 90 5.72 2.29 7.72
C ARG A 90 7.16 2.48 8.20
N THR A 91 7.97 1.41 8.24
CA THR A 91 9.41 1.49 8.54
C THR A 91 10.13 2.42 7.56
N LEU A 92 9.69 2.46 6.30
CA LEU A 92 10.23 3.36 5.27
C LEU A 92 9.74 4.81 5.39
N GLY A 93 8.72 5.05 6.22
CA GLY A 93 8.07 6.36 6.37
C GLY A 93 6.93 6.61 5.39
N PHE A 94 6.51 5.62 4.59
CA PHE A 94 5.30 5.74 3.78
C PHE A 94 4.10 5.93 4.71
N ARG A 95 3.54 7.14 4.72
CA ARG A 95 2.33 7.47 5.49
C ARG A 95 1.09 7.04 4.73
N HIS A 96 0.04 6.66 5.48
CA HIS A 96 -1.22 6.07 5.01
C HIS A 96 -2.15 7.02 4.25
N GLY A 97 -1.60 7.86 3.36
CA GLY A 97 -2.39 8.66 2.45
C GLY A 97 -2.86 7.82 1.26
N ARG A 98 -4.06 8.12 0.75
CA ARG A 98 -4.55 7.63 -0.56
C ARG A 98 -3.86 8.35 -1.73
N LEU A 99 -2.58 8.66 -1.57
CA LEU A 99 -1.82 9.47 -2.52
C LEU A 99 -1.23 8.59 -3.62
N PRO A 100 -1.09 9.12 -4.86
CA PRO A 100 -0.26 8.53 -5.89
C PRO A 100 1.20 8.43 -5.43
N LYS A 101 1.91 7.42 -5.93
CA LYS A 101 3.34 7.18 -5.65
C LYS A 101 4.19 8.44 -5.71
N GLU A 102 4.07 9.23 -6.76
CA GLU A 102 4.89 10.42 -7.01
C GLU A 102 4.69 11.46 -5.90
N ARG A 103 3.44 11.63 -5.46
CA ARG A 103 3.10 12.52 -4.33
C ARG A 103 3.66 11.99 -3.02
N THR A 104 3.52 10.69 -2.75
CA THR A 104 4.10 10.05 -1.55
C THR A 104 5.62 10.26 -1.49
N LEU A 105 6.33 10.07 -2.60
CA LEU A 105 7.79 10.25 -2.65
C LEU A 105 8.21 11.71 -2.47
N GLU A 106 7.47 12.66 -3.07
CA GLU A 106 7.75 14.09 -2.89
C GLU A 106 7.46 14.56 -1.46
N GLU A 107 6.40 14.07 -0.81
CA GLU A 107 6.14 14.38 0.60
C GLU A 107 7.24 13.83 1.51
N LEU A 108 7.68 12.59 1.29
CA LEU A 108 8.80 12.01 2.03
C LEU A 108 10.07 12.84 1.90
N LYS A 109 10.39 13.26 0.66
CA LYS A 109 11.54 14.12 0.38
C LYS A 109 11.44 15.49 1.06
N ARG A 110 10.24 16.05 1.20
CA ARG A 110 10.00 17.32 1.92
C ARG A 110 10.10 17.16 3.43
N GLN A 111 9.59 16.05 3.97
CA GLN A 111 9.47 15.84 5.41
C GLN A 111 10.72 15.23 6.05
N MET A 112 11.55 14.52 5.30
CA MET A 112 12.66 13.72 5.85
C MET A 112 14.01 14.16 5.32
N ARG A 113 14.97 14.27 6.25
CA ARG A 113 16.39 14.42 5.91
C ARG A 113 16.90 13.15 5.23
N VAL A 114 17.83 13.30 4.29
CA VAL A 114 18.42 12.18 3.52
C VAL A 114 19.01 11.09 4.43
N GLY A 115 19.63 11.47 5.55
CA GLY A 115 20.16 10.52 6.53
C GLY A 115 19.08 9.65 7.18
N SER A 116 17.90 10.21 7.44
CA SER A 116 16.77 9.46 7.99
C SER A 116 16.19 8.48 6.97
N ILE A 117 16.11 8.88 5.70
CA ILE A 117 15.66 8.00 4.61
C ILE A 117 16.57 6.77 4.50
N ARG A 118 17.89 6.96 4.54
CA ARG A 118 18.85 5.84 4.48
C ARG A 118 18.70 4.89 5.66
N LYS A 119 18.64 5.43 6.89
CA LYS A 119 18.41 4.63 8.10
C LYS A 119 17.13 3.79 8.00
N ASN A 120 16.07 4.35 7.44
CA ASN A 120 14.81 3.64 7.24
C ASN A 120 14.93 2.50 6.21
N ILE A 121 15.65 2.72 5.09
CA ILE A 121 15.94 1.68 4.10
C ILE A 121 16.75 0.53 4.72
N ASP A 122 17.79 0.85 5.49
CA ASP A 122 18.64 -0.15 6.14
C ASP A 122 17.84 -0.96 7.16
N ARG A 123 16.96 -0.30 7.91
CA ARG A 123 16.03 -0.97 8.84
C ARG A 123 15.06 -1.89 8.10
N TYR A 124 14.44 -1.42 7.01
CA TYR A 124 13.56 -2.23 6.17
C TYR A 124 14.25 -3.50 5.69
N ARG A 125 15.49 -3.40 5.20
CA ARG A 125 16.28 -4.56 4.76
C ARG A 125 16.51 -5.55 5.91
N SER A 126 16.87 -5.05 7.09
CA SER A 126 17.05 -5.90 8.27
C SER A 126 15.76 -6.64 8.65
N GLU A 127 14.60 -5.97 8.58
CA GLU A 127 13.29 -6.56 8.86
C GLU A 127 12.91 -7.62 7.80
N CYS A 128 13.20 -7.39 6.51
CA CYS A 128 12.97 -8.38 5.45
C CYS A 128 13.79 -9.65 5.65
N VAL A 129 15.07 -9.54 6.03
CA VAL A 129 15.94 -10.70 6.28
C VAL A 129 15.47 -11.53 7.47
N ARG A 130 14.90 -10.90 8.49
CA ARG A 130 14.42 -11.60 9.71
C ARG A 130 13.05 -12.26 9.54
N GLY A 131 12.28 -11.86 8.53
CA GLY A 131 10.95 -12.39 8.23
C GLY A 131 10.91 -13.40 7.07
N SER A 132 12.08 -13.73 6.49
CA SER A 132 12.24 -14.74 5.42
C SER A 132 12.53 -16.13 5.98
#